data_AF-A0A8C7WYR8-F1
#
_entry.id   AF-A0A8C7WYR8-F1
#
_cell.length_a   1.000
_cell.length_b   1.000
_cell.length_c   1.000
_cell.angle_alpha   90.00
_cell.angle_beta   90.00
_cell.angle_gamma   90.00
#
_symmetry.space_group_name_H-M   'P 1'
#
loop_
_entity.id
_entity.type
_entity.pdbx_description
1 polymer ?
#
loop_
_entity_poly.entity_id
_entity_poly.type
_entity_poly.pdbx_seq_one_letter_code
_entity_poly.pdbx_strand_id
1 'polypeptide(L)'
;MVRSTQTAATAAPEPRMKAFQVYRWDPDRPGDKPRMQTYEVDLNTCGPMVLDALIKIKNEVDPTLTFRRSCREGICGSCAMNINGENTLACLNRINGNSSKATKIYPLPHMYVVTDLVPDMSNFYAQYKSIEPYLKKKDGSQEGKTQYFQSVEDRQKLVRCSDLTHILSILSETSGLQLIGQGQTGFL
;
A
#
# COMPACT_ATOMS: atom_id res chain seq x y z
N MET A 1 61.69 15.52 2.42
CA MET A 1 60.97 14.49 3.21
C MET A 1 59.48 14.67 2.96
N VAL A 2 58.91 13.98 1.97
CA VAL A 2 57.46 14.01 1.69
C VAL A 2 56.85 12.83 2.43
N ARG A 3 56.04 13.09 3.46
CA ARG A 3 55.28 12.07 4.19
C ARG A 3 54.00 11.80 3.41
N SER A 4 53.93 10.66 2.73
CA SER A 4 52.68 10.16 2.14
C SER A 4 51.77 9.66 3.26
N THR A 5 50.61 10.29 3.43
CA THR A 5 49.54 9.78 4.28
C THR A 5 48.76 8.72 3.48
N GLN A 6 48.85 7.46 3.90
CA GLN A 6 47.96 6.41 3.41
C GLN A 6 46.58 6.59 4.04
N THR A 7 45.58 6.86 3.20
CA THR A 7 44.17 6.81 3.57
C THR A 7 43.76 5.34 3.62
N ALA A 8 43.60 4.78 4.83
CA ALA A 8 43.01 3.47 4.99
C ALA A 8 41.55 3.53 4.56
N ALA A 9 41.19 2.83 3.48
CA ALA A 9 39.81 2.63 3.10
C ALA A 9 39.13 1.78 4.19
N THR A 10 38.17 2.37 4.89
CA THR A 10 37.31 1.66 5.84
C THR A 10 36.62 0.51 5.10
N ALA A 11 36.81 -0.72 5.57
CA ALA A 11 36.13 -1.89 5.01
C ALA A 11 34.61 -1.65 4.99
N ALA A 12 33.97 -1.95 3.86
CA ALA A 12 32.53 -1.84 3.75
C ALA A 12 31.86 -2.73 4.80
N PRO A 13 30.81 -2.25 5.50
CA PRO A 13 30.10 -3.05 6.49
C PRO A 13 29.52 -4.31 5.83
N GLU A 14 29.61 -5.45 6.53
CA GLU A 14 29.07 -6.74 6.08
C GLU A 14 27.61 -6.61 5.62
N PRO A 15 27.25 -7.15 4.44
CA PRO A 15 25.93 -6.96 3.85
C PRO A 15 24.85 -7.60 4.72
N ARG A 16 23.83 -6.81 5.06
CA ARG A 16 22.74 -7.28 5.92
C ARG A 16 21.58 -7.71 5.05
N MET A 17 21.69 -8.92 4.51
CA MET A 17 20.70 -9.48 3.60
C MET A 17 19.38 -9.78 4.29
N LYS A 18 18.28 -9.38 3.63
CA LYS A 18 16.90 -9.62 4.06
C LYS A 18 16.11 -10.23 2.92
N ALA A 19 15.41 -11.32 3.22
CA ALA A 19 14.51 -11.96 2.27
C ALA A 19 13.11 -11.30 2.28
N PHE A 20 12.62 -11.00 1.08
CA PHE A 20 11.26 -10.53 0.80
C PHE A 20 10.54 -11.55 -0.08
N GLN A 21 9.45 -12.12 0.40
CA GLN A 21 8.58 -13.02 -0.36
C GLN A 21 7.43 -12.20 -0.94
N VAL A 22 7.43 -12.00 -2.26
CA VAL A 22 6.47 -11.14 -2.95
C VAL A 22 5.54 -12.00 -3.79
N TYR A 23 4.25 -11.72 -3.69
CA TYR A 23 3.24 -12.30 -4.56
C TYR A 23 3.44 -11.85 -6.02
N ARG A 24 3.47 -12.82 -6.94
CA ARG A 24 3.62 -12.61 -8.38
C ARG A 24 2.48 -13.26 -9.12
N TRP A 25 1.92 -12.53 -10.07
CA TRP A 25 0.93 -13.04 -11.00
C TRP A 25 0.93 -12.20 -12.28
N ASP A 26 1.04 -12.88 -13.41
CA ASP A 26 1.13 -12.27 -14.73
C ASP A 26 -0.09 -12.68 -15.59
N PRO A 27 -1.02 -11.77 -15.90
CA PRO A 27 -2.19 -12.08 -16.70
C PRO A 27 -1.84 -12.40 -18.17
N ASP A 28 -0.69 -11.92 -18.66
CA ASP A 28 -0.29 -12.08 -20.06
C ASP A 28 0.31 -13.48 -20.32
N ARG A 29 0.64 -14.22 -19.26
CA ARG A 29 1.12 -15.60 -19.36
C ARG A 29 -0.04 -16.59 -19.25
N PRO A 30 -0.40 -17.29 -20.35
CA PRO A 30 -1.51 -18.22 -20.33
C PRO A 30 -1.25 -19.39 -19.37
N GLY A 31 -2.18 -19.58 -18.43
CA GLY A 31 -2.11 -20.66 -17.43
C GLY A 31 -1.19 -20.38 -16.24
N ASP A 32 -0.66 -19.16 -16.09
CA ASP A 32 0.17 -18.81 -14.94
C ASP A 32 -0.64 -18.84 -13.64
N LYS A 33 -0.04 -19.40 -12.60
CA LYS A 33 -0.64 -19.51 -11.27
C LYS A 33 0.03 -18.52 -10.34
N PRO A 34 -0.73 -17.91 -9.41
CA PRO A 34 -0.14 -17.10 -8.35
C PRO A 34 1.00 -17.82 -7.65
N ARG A 35 2.14 -17.14 -7.54
CA ARG A 35 3.35 -17.70 -6.93
C ARG A 35 4.00 -16.70 -5.99
N MET A 36 4.74 -17.22 -5.02
CA MET A 36 5.59 -16.40 -4.15
C MET A 36 7.02 -16.43 -4.70
N GLN A 37 7.60 -15.26 -4.95
CA GLN A 37 8.99 -15.12 -5.35
C GLN A 37 9.80 -14.48 -4.23
N THR A 38 10.94 -15.07 -3.90
CA THR A 38 11.84 -14.55 -2.87
C THR A 38 12.90 -13.66 -3.51
N TYR A 39 13.10 -12.48 -2.95
CA TYR A 39 14.17 -11.55 -3.30
C TYR A 39 15.02 -11.27 -2.07
N GLU A 40 16.33 -11.26 -2.23
CA GLU A 40 17.26 -10.87 -1.18
C GLU A 40 17.74 -9.45 -1.42
N VAL A 41 17.58 -8.59 -0.40
CA VAL A 41 17.96 -7.19 -0.46
C VAL A 41 18.90 -6.87 0.68
N ASP A 42 20.01 -6.21 0.38
CA ASP A 42 20.91 -5.69 1.39
C ASP A 42 20.30 -4.44 2.05
N LEU A 43 20.11 -4.51 3.36
CA LEU A 43 19.54 -3.42 4.16
C LEU A 43 20.51 -2.26 4.39
N ASN A 44 21.82 -2.42 4.14
CA ASN A 44 22.78 -1.33 4.26
C ASN A 44 22.70 -0.36 3.07
N THR A 45 22.27 -0.86 1.91
CA THR A 45 22.12 -0.08 0.65
C THR A 45 20.65 0.20 0.30
N CYS A 46 19.74 -0.02 1.24
CA CYS A 46 18.31 0.18 1.09
C CYS A 46 17.78 1.21 2.10
N GLY A 47 16.74 1.95 1.71
CA GLY A 47 16.00 2.80 2.64
C GLY A 47 15.29 1.99 3.73
N PRO A 48 14.83 2.65 4.81
CA PRO A 48 14.26 1.98 5.97
C PRO A 48 12.85 1.40 5.74
N MET A 49 12.15 1.81 4.68
CA MET A 49 10.74 1.44 4.43
C MET A 49 10.62 0.29 3.44
N VAL A 50 9.54 -0.49 3.54
CA VAL A 50 9.30 -1.63 2.63
C VAL A 50 9.17 -1.16 1.17
N LEU A 51 8.61 0.03 0.94
CA LEU A 51 8.55 0.62 -0.40
C LEU A 51 9.94 0.82 -1.01
N ASP A 52 10.95 1.19 -0.21
CA ASP A 52 12.32 1.38 -0.70
C ASP A 52 12.91 0.05 -1.18
N ALA A 53 12.65 -1.03 -0.44
CA ALA A 53 13.06 -2.38 -0.84
C ALA A 53 12.37 -2.82 -2.15
N LEU A 54 11.07 -2.56 -2.30
CA LEU A 54 10.34 -2.89 -3.52
C LEU A 54 10.86 -2.10 -4.74
N ILE A 55 11.19 -0.82 -4.55
CA ILE A 55 11.80 0.01 -5.60
C ILE A 55 13.19 -0.50 -5.96
N LYS A 56 14.00 -0.86 -4.96
CA LYS A 56 15.34 -1.42 -5.17
C LYS A 56 15.28 -2.74 -5.94
N ILE A 57 14.39 -3.66 -5.55
CA ILE A 57 14.15 -4.91 -6.26
C ILE A 57 13.77 -4.62 -7.72
N LYS A 58 12.83 -3.69 -7.96
CA LYS A 58 12.42 -3.36 -9.33
C LYS A 58 13.55 -2.76 -10.17
N ASN A 59 14.37 -1.89 -9.58
CA ASN A 59 15.42 -1.19 -10.32
C ASN A 59 16.66 -2.05 -10.58
N GLU A 60 17.04 -2.91 -9.63
CA GLU A 60 18.33 -3.60 -9.65
C GLU A 60 18.23 -5.09 -9.92
N VAL A 61 17.11 -5.74 -9.59
CA VAL A 61 16.98 -7.21 -9.61
C VAL A 61 15.97 -7.69 -10.64
N ASP A 62 14.74 -7.17 -10.60
CA ASP A 62 13.63 -7.64 -11.44
C ASP A 62 12.72 -6.47 -11.88
N PRO A 63 12.95 -5.89 -13.07
CA PRO A 63 12.14 -4.79 -13.58
C PRO A 63 10.69 -5.17 -13.88
N THR A 64 10.35 -6.47 -13.92
CA THR A 64 8.98 -6.93 -14.18
C THR A 64 8.06 -6.79 -12.97
N LEU A 65 8.61 -6.65 -11.76
CA LEU A 65 7.83 -6.50 -10.53
C LEU A 65 6.94 -5.24 -10.59
N THR A 66 5.63 -5.41 -10.46
CA THR A 66 4.67 -4.31 -10.63
C THR A 66 3.89 -4.00 -9.34
N PHE A 67 3.86 -2.71 -8.98
CA PHE A 67 3.14 -2.18 -7.82
C PHE A 67 2.82 -0.70 -8.01
N ARG A 68 1.82 -0.18 -7.29
CA ARG A 68 1.44 1.23 -7.31
C ARG A 68 2.20 2.04 -6.26
N ARG A 69 2.72 3.21 -6.65
CA ARG A 69 3.39 4.17 -5.77
C ARG A 69 3.34 5.59 -6.32
N SER A 70 3.28 6.59 -5.44
CA SER A 70 3.33 8.02 -5.79
C SER A 70 4.02 8.88 -4.71
N CYS A 71 3.32 9.23 -3.62
CA CYS A 71 3.75 10.28 -2.67
C CYS A 71 4.90 9.95 -1.70
N ARG A 72 5.19 8.66 -1.44
CA ARG A 72 6.24 8.18 -0.49
C ARG A 72 6.10 8.62 0.97
N GLU A 73 5.08 9.40 1.33
CA GLU A 73 4.87 9.96 2.68
C GLU A 73 3.52 9.56 3.31
N GLY A 74 2.81 8.63 2.66
CA GLY A 74 1.57 8.05 3.19
C GLY A 74 0.29 8.83 2.93
N ILE A 75 0.32 9.95 2.19
CA ILE A 75 -0.87 10.77 1.94
C ILE A 75 -1.77 10.25 0.81
N CYS A 76 -1.20 9.68 -0.25
CA CYS A 76 -1.97 9.29 -1.45
C CYS A 76 -2.67 7.93 -1.38
N GLY A 77 -2.31 7.07 -0.40
CA GLY A 77 -2.85 5.71 -0.29
C GLY A 77 -2.47 4.72 -1.41
N SER A 78 -1.71 5.12 -2.44
CA SER A 78 -1.47 4.26 -3.62
C SER A 78 -0.67 2.98 -3.36
N CYS A 79 0.13 2.93 -2.30
CA CYS A 79 0.99 1.78 -1.96
C CYS A 79 0.39 0.91 -0.84
N ALA A 80 -0.94 0.86 -0.76
CA ALA A 80 -1.65 -0.02 0.14
C ALA A 80 -1.48 -1.48 -0.30
N MET A 81 -1.00 -2.31 0.62
CA MET A 81 -0.77 -3.74 0.40
C MET A 81 -0.76 -4.48 1.73
N ASN A 82 -0.76 -5.81 1.69
CA ASN A 82 -0.65 -6.62 2.89
C ASN A 82 0.83 -6.98 3.14
N ILE A 83 1.36 -6.58 4.30
CA ILE A 83 2.74 -6.83 4.71
C ILE A 83 2.70 -7.63 6.00
N ASN A 84 3.24 -8.85 5.97
CA ASN A 84 3.26 -9.79 7.10
C ASN A 84 1.87 -10.10 7.70
N GLY A 85 0.80 -10.04 6.90
CA GLY A 85 -0.57 -10.29 7.34
C GLY A 85 -1.34 -9.01 7.69
N GLU A 86 -0.69 -7.85 7.79
CA GLU A 86 -1.34 -6.58 8.11
C GLU A 86 -1.50 -5.70 6.87
N ASN A 87 -2.68 -5.10 6.72
CA ASN A 87 -2.95 -4.13 5.65
C ASN A 87 -2.36 -2.78 6.04
N THR A 88 -1.40 -2.30 5.24
CA THR A 88 -0.65 -1.09 5.58
C THR A 88 -0.12 -0.40 4.32
N LEU A 89 0.43 0.80 4.49
CA LEU A 89 1.09 1.53 3.42
C LEU A 89 2.57 1.17 3.41
N ALA A 90 3.06 0.62 2.29
CA ALA A 90 4.46 0.20 2.18
C ALA A 90 5.47 1.34 2.42
N CYS A 91 5.08 2.59 2.18
CA CYS A 91 5.91 3.77 2.43
C CYS A 91 6.02 4.18 3.90
N LEU A 92 5.09 3.74 4.76
CA LEU A 92 5.14 4.02 6.20
C LEU A 92 5.58 2.81 7.01
N ASN A 93 5.52 1.61 6.41
CA ASN A 93 5.93 0.38 7.07
C ASN A 93 7.47 0.24 7.04
N ARG A 94 8.07 0.26 8.25
CA ARG A 94 9.52 0.06 8.41
C ARG A 94 9.89 -1.40 8.25
N ILE A 95 10.97 -1.65 7.53
CA ILE A 95 11.53 -3.00 7.41
C ILE A 95 12.03 -3.45 8.77
N ASN A 96 11.59 -4.63 9.22
CA ASN A 96 12.13 -5.24 10.41
C ASN A 96 13.59 -5.67 10.16
N GLY A 97 14.52 -5.06 10.90
CA GLY A 97 15.96 -5.30 10.80
C GLY A 97 16.41 -6.71 11.21
N ASN A 98 15.53 -7.53 11.80
CA ASN A 98 15.81 -8.94 12.05
C ASN A 98 15.79 -9.74 10.73
N SER A 99 16.96 -10.14 10.24
CA SER A 99 17.14 -10.88 8.98
C SER A 99 16.59 -12.30 9.00
N SER A 100 16.36 -12.91 10.17
CA SER A 100 15.95 -14.32 10.28
C SER A 100 14.53 -14.61 9.79
N LYS A 101 13.66 -13.60 9.71
CA LYS A 101 12.27 -13.75 9.22
C LYS A 101 12.11 -13.08 7.86
N ALA A 102 11.67 -13.83 6.85
CA ALA A 102 11.32 -13.27 5.56
C ALA A 102 10.06 -12.40 5.68
N THR A 103 10.07 -11.22 5.05
CA THR A 103 8.90 -10.34 4.99
C THR A 103 7.99 -10.82 3.85
N LYS A 104 6.73 -11.12 4.15
CA LYS A 104 5.76 -11.54 3.13
C LYS A 104 4.94 -10.35 2.66
N ILE A 105 4.82 -10.20 1.36
CA ILE A 105 4.09 -9.10 0.71
C ILE A 105 3.05 -9.68 -0.23
N TYR A 106 1.80 -9.35 0.04
CA TYR A 106 0.64 -9.74 -0.75
C TYR A 106 -0.11 -8.49 -1.23
N PRO A 107 -0.88 -8.59 -2.33
CA PRO A 107 -1.87 -7.57 -2.65
C PRO A 107 -2.90 -7.45 -1.51
N LEU A 108 -3.71 -6.40 -1.56
CA LEU A 108 -4.80 -6.25 -0.60
C LEU A 108 -5.76 -7.46 -0.68
N PRO A 109 -6.19 -8.00 0.47
CA PRO A 109 -7.00 -9.21 0.51
C PRO A 109 -8.38 -8.98 -0.12
N HIS A 110 -9.00 -10.06 -0.61
CA HIS A 110 -10.34 -10.07 -1.19
C HIS A 110 -10.57 -9.13 -2.39
N MET A 111 -9.51 -8.69 -3.07
CA MET A 111 -9.61 -7.95 -4.32
C MET A 111 -9.09 -8.76 -5.50
N TYR A 112 -9.66 -8.53 -6.68
CA TYR A 112 -9.14 -9.08 -7.91
C TYR A 112 -7.78 -8.44 -8.20
N VAL A 113 -6.79 -9.27 -8.49
CA VAL A 113 -5.44 -8.81 -8.85
C VAL A 113 -5.41 -8.58 -10.35
N VAL A 114 -4.88 -7.43 -10.79
CA VAL A 114 -4.65 -7.13 -12.21
C VAL A 114 -3.27 -7.62 -12.64
N THR A 115 -2.25 -7.40 -11.81
CA THR A 115 -0.89 -7.94 -12.00
C THR A 115 -0.12 -7.78 -10.70
N ASP A 116 0.66 -8.79 -10.30
CA ASP A 116 1.52 -8.76 -9.11
C ASP A 116 0.82 -8.17 -7.86
N LEU A 117 1.23 -6.97 -7.40
CA LEU A 117 0.70 -6.30 -6.22
C LEU A 117 -0.36 -5.23 -6.55
N VAL A 118 -0.89 -5.21 -7.76
CA VAL A 118 -1.85 -4.21 -8.24
C VAL A 118 -3.26 -4.80 -8.19
N PRO A 119 -4.10 -4.43 -7.20
CA PRO A 119 -5.50 -4.79 -7.18
C PRO A 119 -6.33 -3.92 -8.14
N ASP A 120 -7.45 -4.48 -8.61
CA ASP A 120 -8.49 -3.72 -9.27
C ASP A 120 -9.29 -2.90 -8.25
N MET A 121 -9.31 -1.59 -8.45
CA MET A 121 -9.99 -0.64 -7.58
C MET A 121 -11.31 -0.12 -8.19
N SER A 122 -11.71 -0.64 -9.36
CA SER A 122 -12.88 -0.14 -10.10
C SER A 122 -14.17 -0.26 -9.29
N ASN A 123 -14.38 -1.40 -8.63
CA ASN A 123 -15.53 -1.60 -7.74
C ASN A 123 -15.53 -0.63 -6.54
N PHE A 124 -14.36 -0.41 -5.94
CA PHE A 124 -14.22 0.54 -4.83
C PHE A 124 -14.60 1.98 -5.27
N TYR A 125 -14.13 2.43 -6.43
CA TYR A 125 -14.47 3.74 -6.96
C TYR A 125 -15.94 3.86 -7.39
N ALA A 126 -16.54 2.78 -7.87
CA ALA A 126 -17.98 2.76 -8.19
C ALA A 126 -18.84 2.97 -6.94
N GLN A 127 -18.51 2.28 -5.84
CA GLN A 127 -19.19 2.47 -4.55
C GLN A 127 -18.98 3.88 -3.98
N TYR A 128 -17.76 4.43 -4.11
CA TYR A 128 -17.50 5.81 -3.70
C TYR A 128 -18.29 6.82 -4.55
N LYS A 129 -18.49 6.56 -5.83
CA LYS A 129 -19.30 7.43 -6.70
C LYS A 129 -20.79 7.35 -6.36
N SER A 130 -21.31 6.20 -5.94
CA SER A 130 -22.74 6.03 -5.67
C SER A 130 -23.24 6.83 -4.46
N ILE A 131 -22.36 7.20 -3.53
CA ILE A 131 -22.72 8.07 -2.40
C ILE A 131 -22.72 9.56 -2.77
N GLU A 132 -22.36 9.91 -4.02
CA GLU A 132 -22.31 11.28 -4.53
C GLU A 132 -21.59 12.24 -3.56
N PRO A 133 -20.28 12.04 -3.32
CA PRO A 133 -19.52 12.66 -2.23
C PRO A 133 -19.13 14.11 -2.56
N TYR A 134 -20.13 14.94 -2.85
CA TYR A 134 -20.01 16.36 -3.15
C TYR A 134 -21.11 17.15 -2.45
N LEU A 135 -20.89 18.47 -2.31
CA LEU A 135 -21.86 19.34 -1.65
C LEU A 135 -23.14 19.44 -2.48
N LYS A 136 -24.28 19.06 -1.90
CA LYS A 136 -25.61 19.20 -2.51
C LYS A 136 -26.41 20.28 -1.78
N LYS A 137 -26.73 21.38 -2.47
CA LYS A 137 -27.64 22.42 -1.98
C LYS A 137 -28.97 22.35 -2.70
N LYS A 138 -30.05 22.71 -2.00
CA LYS A 138 -31.40 22.81 -2.59
C LYS A 138 -31.50 23.99 -3.57
N ASP A 139 -30.76 25.07 -3.33
CA ASP A 139 -30.70 26.26 -4.18
C ASP A 139 -29.24 26.54 -4.57
N GLY A 140 -28.96 26.50 -5.87
CA GLY A 140 -27.65 26.74 -6.48
C GLY A 140 -27.44 28.17 -6.99
N SER A 141 -28.44 29.06 -6.85
CA SER A 141 -28.39 30.43 -7.42
C SER A 141 -27.24 31.31 -6.92
N GLN A 142 -26.61 30.93 -5.80
CA GLN A 142 -25.50 31.63 -5.15
C GLN A 142 -24.18 30.86 -5.20
N GLU A 143 -24.05 29.80 -6.00
CA GLU A 143 -22.78 29.09 -6.17
C GLU A 143 -21.70 30.02 -6.74
N GLY A 144 -20.53 30.04 -6.10
CA GLY A 144 -19.37 30.84 -6.51
C GLY A 144 -19.46 32.36 -6.25
N LYS A 145 -20.58 32.89 -5.77
CA LYS A 145 -20.74 34.33 -5.49
C LYS A 145 -20.14 34.76 -4.15
N THR A 146 -20.35 33.96 -3.11
CA THR A 146 -19.86 34.22 -1.75
C THR A 146 -19.46 32.91 -1.06
N GLN A 147 -18.63 33.02 -0.02
CA GLN A 147 -18.29 31.87 0.83
C GLN A 147 -19.50 31.47 1.69
N TYR A 148 -19.70 30.16 1.88
CA TYR A 148 -20.75 29.67 2.78
C TYR A 148 -20.28 29.68 4.23
N PHE A 149 -21.11 30.22 5.12
CA PHE A 149 -20.84 30.22 6.56
C PHE A 149 -21.04 28.81 7.15
N GLN A 150 -20.07 28.35 7.94
CA GLN A 150 -20.11 27.08 8.67
C GLN A 150 -19.49 27.27 10.06
N SER A 151 -20.14 26.74 11.09
CA SER A 151 -19.63 26.73 12.47
C SER A 151 -18.48 25.72 12.64
N VAL A 152 -17.65 25.89 13.66
CA VAL A 152 -16.56 24.94 13.96
C VAL A 152 -17.11 23.57 14.32
N GLU A 153 -18.22 23.53 15.06
CA GLU A 153 -18.89 22.31 15.51
C GLU A 153 -19.43 21.49 14.32
N ASP A 154 -20.00 22.15 13.31
CA ASP A 154 -20.48 21.46 12.11
C ASP A 154 -19.33 20.97 11.24
N ARG A 155 -18.22 21.73 11.15
CA ARG A 155 -17.02 21.30 10.43
C ARG A 155 -16.41 20.03 11.03
N GLN A 156 -16.40 19.91 12.36
CA GLN A 156 -15.88 18.72 13.04
C GLN A 156 -16.64 17.44 12.68
N LYS A 157 -17.92 17.52 12.32
CA LYS A 157 -18.71 16.35 11.88
C LYS A 157 -18.19 15.78 10.56
N LEU A 158 -17.67 16.62 9.66
CA LEU A 158 -17.10 16.22 8.37
C LEU A 158 -15.67 15.69 8.51
N VAL A 159 -14.84 16.36 9.31
CA VAL A 159 -13.41 16.01 9.48
C VAL A 159 -13.24 14.59 10.02
N ARG A 160 -14.06 14.19 11.00
CA ARG A 160 -14.02 12.83 11.57
C ARG A 160 -14.24 11.72 10.53
N CYS A 161 -14.94 12.02 9.43
CA CYS A 161 -15.19 11.07 8.34
C CYS A 161 -14.00 10.98 7.37
N SER A 162 -13.21 12.05 7.23
CA SER A 162 -12.06 12.11 6.32
C SER A 162 -10.75 11.57 6.90
N ASP A 163 -10.68 11.37 8.22
CA ASP A 163 -9.46 10.90 8.87
C ASP A 163 -9.16 9.44 8.44
N LEU A 164 -8.07 9.27 7.67
CA LEU A 164 -7.62 8.00 7.08
C LEU A 164 -7.44 6.86 8.10
N THR A 165 -7.30 7.19 9.38
CA THR A 165 -7.25 6.20 10.47
C THR A 165 -8.52 5.36 10.55
N HIS A 166 -9.69 5.90 10.18
CA HIS A 166 -10.93 5.12 10.09
C HIS A 166 -11.06 4.33 8.78
N ILE A 167 -10.54 4.82 7.65
CA ILE A 167 -10.64 4.10 6.36
C ILE A 167 -9.84 2.79 6.38
N LEU A 168 -8.67 2.77 7.01
CA LEU A 168 -7.90 1.52 7.22
C LEU A 168 -8.62 0.54 8.16
N SER A 169 -9.34 1.03 9.17
CA SER A 169 -10.22 0.20 10.01
C SER A 169 -11.38 -0.40 9.21
N ILE A 170 -12.00 0.41 8.34
CA ILE A 170 -13.11 -0.04 7.48
C ILE A 170 -12.65 -1.13 6.50
N LEU A 171 -11.46 -1.02 5.90
CA LEU A 171 -10.92 -2.07 5.02
C LEU A 171 -10.60 -3.38 5.78
N SER A 172 -10.29 -3.30 7.09
CA SER A 172 -10.15 -4.47 7.97
C SER A 172 -11.51 -5.08 8.30
N GLU A 173 -12.53 -4.27 8.58
CA GLU A 173 -13.86 -4.71 8.99
C GLU A 173 -14.74 -5.20 7.83
N THR A 174 -14.54 -4.71 6.61
CA THR A 174 -15.27 -5.21 5.43
C THR A 174 -14.95 -6.66 5.08
N SER A 175 -13.83 -7.20 5.59
CA SER A 175 -13.54 -8.65 5.51
C SER A 175 -14.43 -9.49 6.46
N GLY A 176 -15.02 -8.86 7.49
CA GLY A 176 -15.96 -9.50 8.43
C GLY A 176 -17.42 -9.35 8.04
N LEU A 177 -17.80 -8.26 7.34
CA LEU A 177 -19.21 -7.99 7.03
C LEU A 177 -19.80 -8.87 5.91
N GLN A 178 -18.98 -9.55 5.11
CA GLN A 178 -19.50 -10.42 4.04
C GLN A 178 -20.04 -11.77 4.56
N LEU A 179 -19.78 -12.13 5.83
CA LEU A 179 -20.25 -13.39 6.43
C LEU A 179 -21.64 -13.28 7.09
N ILE A 180 -22.25 -12.09 7.17
CA ILE A 180 -23.56 -11.91 7.82
C ILE A 180 -24.70 -11.76 6.79
N GLY A 181 -24.38 -11.68 5.49
CA GLY A 181 -25.34 -11.40 4.41
C GLY A 181 -25.82 -12.61 3.59
N GLN A 182 -25.27 -13.81 3.77
CA GLN A 182 -25.69 -15.00 3.00
C GLN A 182 -26.36 -16.03 3.91
N GLY A 183 -27.58 -15.70 4.35
CA GLY A 183 -28.55 -16.67 4.82
C GLY A 183 -29.39 -17.19 3.66
N GLN A 184 -28.94 -18.25 2.96
CA GLN A 184 -29.75 -19.20 2.16
C GLN A 184 -28.96 -20.52 2.11
N THR A 185 -29.24 -21.51 2.97
CA THR A 185 -30.12 -22.69 2.75
C THR A 185 -29.68 -23.68 1.65
N GLY A 186 -29.39 -24.93 2.06
CA GLY A 186 -29.30 -26.16 1.24
C GLY A 186 -27.85 -26.60 0.97
N PHE A 187 -27.24 -27.59 1.63
CA PHE A 187 -27.50 -29.04 1.54
C PHE A 187 -27.76 -29.52 0.10
N LEU A 188 -26.67 -29.85 -0.61
CA LEU A 188 -26.32 -31.17 -1.16
C LEU A 188 -24.88 -31.16 -1.69
#